data_AF-A0A7X6GY52-F1
#
_entry.id   AF-A0A7X6GY52-F1
#
_cell.length_a   1.000
_cell.length_b   1.000
_cell.length_c   1.000
_cell.angle_alpha   90.00
_cell.angle_beta   90.00
_cell.angle_gamma   90.00
#
_symmetry.space_group_name_H-M   'P 1'
#
loop_
_entity.id
_entity.type
_entity.pdbx_description
1 polymer ?
#
loop_
_entity_poly.entity_id
_entity_poly.type
_entity_poly.pdbx_seq_one_letter_code
_entity_poly.pdbx_strand_id
1 'polypeptide(L)'
;MLPRLFALACLACLAACGPSRPDLASRISAEGRAADFPALQPLGPLLDRSDALLPRSAAREGAALEARAADLRRRAALLRAMPL
;
A
#
# COMPACT_ATOMS: atom_id res chain seq x y z
N MET A 1 -17.10 -19.65 -18.02
CA MET A 1 -17.08 -18.72 -16.86
C MET A 1 -16.52 -19.36 -15.59
N LEU A 2 -16.88 -20.61 -15.28
CA LEU A 2 -16.37 -21.39 -14.13
C LEU A 2 -14.82 -21.45 -13.97
N PRO A 3 -14.01 -21.65 -15.04
CA PRO A 3 -12.55 -21.75 -14.87
C PRO A 3 -11.88 -20.41 -14.53
N ARG A 4 -12.46 -19.28 -14.98
CA ARG A 4 -11.96 -17.93 -14.63
C ARG A 4 -12.21 -17.60 -13.16
N LEU A 5 -13.38 -17.97 -12.63
CA LEU A 5 -13.71 -17.83 -11.20
C LEU A 5 -12.77 -18.67 -10.33
N PHE A 6 -12.48 -19.90 -10.74
CA PHE A 6 -11.56 -20.77 -10.03
C PHE A 6 -10.12 -20.19 -10.01
N ALA A 7 -9.63 -19.71 -11.15
CA ALA A 7 -8.32 -19.07 -11.23
C ALA A 7 -8.21 -17.79 -10.37
N LEU A 8 -9.26 -16.96 -10.36
CA LEU A 8 -9.33 -15.77 -9.50
C LEU A 8 -9.32 -16.14 -8.01
N ALA A 9 -10.06 -17.18 -7.61
CA ALA A 9 -10.06 -17.67 -6.24
C ALA A 9 -8.67 -18.17 -5.81
N CYS A 10 -7.98 -18.93 -6.67
CA CYS A 10 -6.61 -19.37 -6.39
C CYS A 10 -5.63 -18.20 -6.23
N LEU A 11 -5.71 -17.18 -7.10
CA LEU A 11 -4.89 -15.97 -7.00
C LEU A 11 -5.17 -15.16 -5.74
N ALA A 12 -6.44 -15.07 -5.31
CA ALA A 12 -6.82 -14.39 -4.08
C ALA A 12 -6.27 -15.11 -2.84
N CYS A 13 -6.31 -16.45 -2.83
CA CYS A 13 -5.72 -17.25 -1.74
C CYS A 13 -4.19 -17.05 -1.66
N LEU A 14 -3.51 -16.95 -2.80
CA LEU A 14 -2.06 -16.66 -2.84
C LEU A 14 -1.72 -15.25 -2.34
N ALA A 15 -2.55 -14.25 -2.64
CA ALA A 15 -2.38 -12.89 -2.15
C ALA A 15 -2.61 -12.77 -0.62
N ALA A 16 -3.43 -13.65 -0.04
CA ALA A 16 -3.65 -13.74 1.39
C ALA A 16 -2.47 -14.36 2.17
N CYS A 17 -1.56 -15.06 1.49
CA CYS A 17 -0.35 -15.66 2.09
C CYS A 17 0.85 -14.69 2.17
N GLY A 18 0.63 -13.39 2.02
CA GLY A 18 1.66 -12.38 2.27
C GLY A 18 2.20 -12.44 3.72
N PRO A 19 3.38 -11.85 3.99
CA PRO A 19 3.93 -11.83 5.34
C PRO A 19 2.89 -11.30 6.33
N SER A 20 2.82 -11.92 7.51
CA SER A 20 1.91 -11.48 8.56
C SER A 20 2.11 -9.99 8.78
N ARG A 21 0.99 -9.24 8.77
CA ARG A 21 1.06 -7.81 9.12
C ARG A 21 1.72 -7.72 10.50
N PRO A 22 2.64 -6.76 10.70
CA PRO A 22 3.22 -6.56 12.01
C PRO A 22 2.08 -6.33 13.00
N ASP A 23 2.11 -7.04 14.12
CA ASP A 23 1.17 -6.78 15.20
C ASP A 23 1.41 -5.36 15.73
N LEU A 24 0.42 -4.51 15.52
CA LEU A 24 0.45 -3.12 15.94
C LEU A 24 -0.07 -2.95 17.36
N ALA A 25 -0.94 -3.87 17.83
CA ALA A 25 -1.54 -3.76 19.15
C ALA A 25 -0.51 -3.94 20.26
N SER A 26 0.45 -4.87 20.07
CA SER A 26 1.58 -5.04 20.98
C SER A 26 2.56 -3.86 21.01
N ARG A 27 2.50 -2.95 20.03
CA ARG A 27 3.39 -1.78 19.94
C ARG A 27 2.81 -0.52 20.60
N ILE A 28 1.55 -0.55 21.02
CA ILE A 28 0.94 0.58 21.74
C ILE A 28 1.47 0.57 23.18
N SER A 29 1.94 1.71 23.67
CA SER A 29 2.42 1.83 25.05
C SER A 29 1.26 1.72 26.05
N ALA A 30 1.56 1.49 27.32
CA ALA A 30 0.53 1.43 28.36
C ALA A 30 -0.20 2.77 28.50
N GLU A 31 0.53 3.87 28.38
CA GLU A 31 0.02 5.24 28.42
C GLU A 31 -0.90 5.52 27.23
N GLY A 32 -0.52 5.07 26.03
CA GLY A 32 -1.34 5.24 24.82
C GLY A 32 -2.65 4.44 24.86
N ARG A 33 -2.70 3.31 25.58
CA ARG A 33 -3.94 2.55 25.80
C ARG A 33 -4.87 3.17 26.82
N ALA A 34 -4.33 3.89 27.80
CA ALA A 34 -5.09 4.51 28.87
C ALA A 34 -5.63 5.91 28.51
N ALA A 35 -5.14 6.51 27.42
CA ALA A 35 -5.59 7.81 26.96
C ALA A 35 -6.95 7.72 26.23
N ASP A 36 -7.86 8.65 26.54
CA ASP A 36 -9.17 8.74 25.87
C ASP A 36 -9.02 9.04 24.36
N PHE A 37 -7.94 9.73 23.99
CA PHE A 37 -7.61 10.10 22.61
C PHE A 37 -6.09 10.05 22.38
N PRO A 38 -5.64 9.80 21.14
CA PRO A 38 -4.22 9.83 20.82
C PRO A 38 -3.65 11.25 20.97
N ALA A 39 -2.46 11.35 21.58
CA ALA A 39 -1.72 12.60 21.61
C ALA A 39 -1.28 13.01 20.20
N LEU A 40 -1.54 14.25 19.81
CA LEU A 40 -1.10 14.79 18.53
C LEU A 40 0.41 15.06 18.57
N GLN A 41 1.14 14.42 17.67
CA GLN A 41 2.58 14.66 17.50
C GLN A 41 2.82 15.75 16.44
N PRO A 42 3.74 16.69 16.67
CA PRO A 42 4.04 17.73 15.69
C PRO A 42 4.67 17.12 14.43
N LEU A 43 4.18 17.56 13.27
CA LEU A 43 4.59 16.99 11.98
C LEU A 43 6.03 17.35 11.59
N GLY A 44 6.52 18.56 11.87
CA GLY A 44 7.86 19.01 11.47
C GLY A 44 8.98 18.02 11.83
N PRO A 45 9.18 17.70 13.12
CA PRO A 45 10.20 16.74 13.56
C PRO A 45 10.00 15.30 13.04
N LEU A 46 8.77 14.94 12.64
CA LEU A 46 8.50 13.65 12.01
C LEU A 46 8.92 13.65 10.54
N LEU A 47 8.67 14.76 9.82
CA LEU A 47 9.08 14.94 8.44
C LEU A 47 10.61 14.97 8.32
N ASP A 48 11.28 15.75 9.17
CA ASP A 48 12.74 15.85 9.19
C ASP A 48 13.42 14.49 9.40
N ARG A 49 12.90 13.68 10.34
CA ARG A 49 13.37 12.29 10.55
C ARG A 49 13.07 11.40 9.36
N SER A 50 11.94 11.59 8.70
CA SER A 50 11.55 10.77 7.55
C SER A 50 12.44 11.01 6.34
N ASP A 51 12.86 12.26 6.12
CA ASP A 51 13.78 12.65 5.06
C ASP A 51 15.22 12.15 5.31
N ALA A 52 15.59 12.00 6.59
CA ALA A 52 16.87 11.42 6.98
C ALA A 52 16.97 9.90 6.75
N LEU A 53 15.84 9.17 6.77
CA LEU A 53 15.83 7.70 6.64
C LEU A 53 15.92 7.20 5.19
N LEU A 54 15.35 7.95 4.24
CA LEU A 54 15.60 7.77 2.81
C LEU A 54 15.48 9.14 2.14
N PRO A 55 16.43 9.55 1.28
CA PRO A 55 16.24 10.73 0.45
C PRO A 55 15.09 10.47 -0.52
N ARG A 56 13.89 10.90 -0.12
CA ARG A 56 12.71 10.89 -0.97
C ARG A 56 12.86 12.04 -1.93
N SER A 57 12.91 11.71 -3.22
CA SER A 57 12.83 12.73 -4.25
C SER A 57 11.42 12.63 -4.82
N ALA A 58 10.58 13.62 -4.50
CA ALA A 58 9.21 13.70 -5.01
C ALA A 58 9.19 13.59 -6.55
N ALA A 59 10.19 14.15 -7.24
CA ALA A 59 10.32 14.05 -8.70
C ALA A 59 10.49 12.60 -9.18
N ARG A 60 11.48 11.86 -8.65
CA ARG A 60 11.73 10.45 -9.01
C ARG A 60 10.54 9.54 -8.66
N GLU A 61 9.94 9.73 -7.49
CA GLU A 61 8.78 8.92 -7.07
C GLU A 61 7.54 9.23 -7.93
N GLY A 62 7.34 10.51 -8.27
CA GLY A 62 6.31 10.96 -9.20
C GLY A 62 6.46 10.32 -10.58
N ALA A 63 7.65 10.38 -11.16
CA ALA A 63 7.94 9.74 -12.46
C ALA A 63 7.67 8.22 -12.44
N ALA A 64 8.05 7.53 -11.36
CA ALA A 64 7.79 6.10 -11.21
C ALA A 64 6.29 5.79 -11.05
N LEU A 65 5.51 6.67 -10.42
CA LEU A 65 4.05 6.52 -10.32
C LEU A 65 3.36 6.78 -11.65
N GLU A 66 3.79 7.81 -12.39
CA GLU A 66 3.27 8.13 -13.72
C GLU A 66 3.50 6.99 -14.71
N ALA A 67 4.71 6.42 -14.72
CA ALA A 67 5.05 5.26 -15.56
C ALA A 67 4.16 4.05 -15.25
N ARG A 68 3.95 3.76 -13.95
CA ARG A 68 3.04 2.69 -13.51
C ARG A 68 1.60 2.96 -13.91
N ALA A 69 1.13 4.20 -13.75
CA ALA A 69 -0.22 4.59 -14.14
C ALA A 69 -0.43 4.46 -15.66
N ALA A 70 0.54 4.87 -16.47
CA ALA A 70 0.50 4.71 -17.92
C ALA A 70 0.42 3.22 -18.32
N ASP A 71 1.21 2.36 -17.67
CA ASP A 71 1.17 0.93 -17.95
C ASP A 71 -0.17 0.28 -17.58
N LEU A 72 -0.73 0.64 -16.42
CA LEU A 72 -2.04 0.16 -16.01
C LEU A 72 -3.15 0.60 -16.97
N ARG A 73 -3.12 1.86 -17.44
CA ARG A 73 -4.07 2.35 -18.45
C ARG A 73 -3.96 1.58 -19.75
N ARG A 74 -2.73 1.28 -20.20
CA ARG A 74 -2.47 0.45 -21.39
C ARG A 74 -3.08 -0.94 -21.25
N ARG A 75 -2.80 -1.62 -20.13
CA ARG A 75 -3.34 -2.96 -19.84
C ARG A 75 -4.86 -2.96 -19.75
N ALA A 76 -5.44 -1.94 -19.11
CA ALA A 76 -6.89 -1.79 -19.02
C ALA A 76 -7.53 -1.60 -20.40
N ALA A 77 -6.89 -0.84 -21.31
CA ALA A 77 -7.37 -0.69 -22.68
C ALA A 77 -7.37 -2.02 -23.43
N LEU A 78 -6.31 -2.83 -23.29
CA LEU A 78 -6.24 -4.17 -23.88
C LEU A 78 -7.36 -5.08 -23.35
N LEU A 79 -7.58 -5.11 -22.04
CA LEU A 79 -8.63 -5.92 -21.42
C LEU A 79 -10.03 -5.51 -21.92
N ARG A 80 -10.29 -4.21 -22.07
CA ARG A 80 -11.57 -3.70 -22.58
C ARG A 80 -11.81 -4.07 -24.05
N ALA A 81 -10.75 -4.26 -24.82
CA ALA A 81 -10.83 -4.65 -26.22
C ALA A 81 -10.96 -6.17 -26.42
N MET A 82 -10.86 -6.98 -25.36
CA MET A 82 -11.04 -8.42 -25.47
C MET A 82 -12.54 -8.76 -25.63
N PRO A 83 -12.92 -9.57 -26.64
CA PRO A 83 -14.27 -10.11 -26.72
C PRO A 83 -14.52 -11.06 -25.54
N LEU A 84 -15.70 -10.95 -24.92
CA LEU A 84 -16.10 -11.74 -23.75
C LEU A 84 -16.27 -13.23 -24.06
#